data_AF-A0AAJ2LRH7-F1
#
_entry.id   AF-A0AAJ2LRH7-F1
#
_cell.length_a   1.000
_cell.length_b   1.000
_cell.length_c   1.000
_cell.angle_alpha   90.00
_cell.angle_beta   90.00
_cell.angle_gamma   90.00
#
_symmetry.space_group_name_H-M   'P 1'
#
loop_
_entity.id
_entity.type
_entity.pdbx_description
1 polymer ?
#
loop_
_entity_poly.entity_id
_entity_poly.type
_entity_poly.pdbx_seq_one_letter_code
_entity_poly.pdbx_strand_id
1 'polypeptide(L)'
;IFIVAVLCITVALGILSAFYTVGWGLLLGLALFFIAFNVIEALLPSWLSKIALPSVKATAMGVNASSQFLGAFFGGILGGQLLASSSTNVAWVILLALAVT
;
A
#
# COMPACT_ATOMS: atom_id res chain seq x y z
N ILE A 1 12.02 4.27 9.86
CA ILE A 1 11.87 3.26 8.79
C ILE A 1 10.43 3.20 8.29
N PHE A 2 9.44 2.97 9.16
CA PHE A 2 8.03 2.93 8.75
C PHE A 2 7.57 4.20 8.00
N ILE A 3 7.78 5.39 8.57
CA ILE A 3 7.44 6.68 7.93
C ILE A 3 8.15 6.86 6.58
N VAL A 4 9.42 6.44 6.49
CA VAL A 4 10.20 6.52 5.24
C VAL A 4 9.58 5.60 4.17
N ALA A 5 9.13 4.42 4.55
CA ALA A 5 8.46 3.51 3.62
C ALA A 5 7.10 4.08 3.17
N VAL A 6 6.33 4.71 4.07
CA VAL A 6 5.08 5.42 3.71
C VAL A 6 5.37 6.55 2.72
N LEU A 7 6.34 7.41 3.01
CA LEU A 7 6.76 8.48 2.09
C LEU A 7 7.21 7.92 0.74
N CYS A 8 7.90 6.78 0.72
CA CYS A 8 8.32 6.11 -0.50
C CYS A 8 7.10 5.62 -1.32
N ILE A 9 6.06 5.07 -0.67
CA ILE A 9 4.79 4.74 -1.33
C ILE A 9 4.14 6.00 -1.94
N THR A 10 4.09 7.10 -1.19
CA THR A 10 3.52 8.37 -1.68
C THR A 10 4.27 8.87 -2.91
N VAL A 11 5.61 8.84 -2.89
CA VAL A 11 6.46 9.21 -4.04
C VAL A 11 6.25 8.26 -5.22
N ALA A 12 6.19 6.95 -4.98
CA ALA A 12 5.94 5.96 -6.01
C ALA A 12 4.59 6.18 -6.71
N LEU A 13 3.54 6.45 -5.95
CA LEU A 13 2.21 6.80 -6.49
C LEU A 13 2.23 8.15 -7.22
N GLY A 14 3.03 9.12 -6.78
CA GLY A 14 3.25 10.38 -7.49
C GLY A 14 3.90 10.17 -8.86
N ILE A 15 4.92 9.31 -8.92
CA ILE A 15 5.57 8.91 -10.17
C ILE A 15 4.58 8.20 -11.09
N LEU A 16 3.77 7.27 -10.57
CA LEU A 16 2.75 6.58 -11.35
C LEU A 16 1.69 7.57 -11.85
N SER A 17 1.23 8.49 -11.02
CA SER A 17 0.25 9.50 -11.43
C SER A 17 0.75 10.43 -12.53
N ALA A 18 2.05 10.77 -12.55
CA ALA A 18 2.61 11.70 -13.53
C ALA A 18 3.18 11.01 -14.77
N PHE A 19 3.68 9.78 -14.65
CA PHE A 19 4.50 9.11 -15.67
C PHE A 19 4.03 7.70 -16.05
N TYR A 20 2.79 7.29 -15.73
CA TYR A 20 2.28 5.96 -16.10
C TYR A 20 2.29 5.68 -17.62
N THR A 21 2.25 6.70 -18.47
CA THR A 21 2.29 6.56 -19.94
C THR A 21 3.71 6.30 -20.48
N VAL A 22 4.74 6.62 -19.70
CA VAL A 22 6.15 6.41 -20.06
C VAL A 22 6.58 5.06 -19.51
N GLY A 23 6.97 4.11 -20.37
CA GLY A 23 7.30 2.74 -19.95
C GLY A 23 8.32 2.66 -18.80
N TRP A 24 9.38 3.48 -18.86
CA TRP A 24 10.36 3.57 -17.77
C TRP A 24 9.80 4.20 -16.48
N GLY A 25 8.89 5.18 -16.60
CA GLY A 25 8.22 5.80 -15.46
C GLY A 25 7.28 4.83 -14.75
N LEU A 26 6.53 4.03 -15.52
CA LEU A 26 5.68 2.96 -15.02
C LEU A 26 6.50 1.90 -14.27
N LEU A 27 7.59 1.42 -14.87
CA LEU A 27 8.47 0.41 -14.25
C LEU A 27 9.11 0.93 -12.96
N LEU A 28 9.62 2.16 -12.97
CA LEU A 28 10.23 2.78 -11.79
C LEU A 28 9.20 2.96 -10.67
N GLY A 29 8.02 3.49 -10.99
CA GLY A 29 6.93 3.70 -10.04
C GLY A 29 6.45 2.39 -9.42
N LEU A 30 6.24 1.35 -10.23
CA LEU A 30 5.88 0.01 -9.76
C LEU A 30 6.97 -0.60 -8.88
N ALA A 31 8.23 -0.54 -9.31
CA ALA A 31 9.34 -1.09 -8.53
C ALA A 31 9.45 -0.42 -7.15
N LEU A 32 9.38 0.91 -7.09
CA LEU A 32 9.40 1.64 -5.82
C LEU A 32 8.20 1.30 -4.95
N PHE A 33 7.00 1.22 -5.54
CA PHE A 33 5.79 0.83 -4.83
C PHE A 33 5.93 -0.55 -4.21
N PHE A 34 6.36 -1.56 -4.98
CA PHE A 34 6.53 -2.93 -4.49
C PHE A 34 7.61 -3.02 -3.40
N ILE A 35 8.75 -2.34 -3.55
CA ILE A 35 9.79 -2.32 -2.52
C ILE A 35 9.23 -1.73 -1.21
N ALA A 36 8.60 -0.57 -1.29
CA ALA A 36 8.10 0.13 -0.11
C ALA A 36 6.93 -0.63 0.55
N PHE A 37 6.01 -1.18 -0.25
CA PHE A 37 4.89 -1.99 0.23
C PHE A 37 5.37 -3.25 0.96
N ASN A 38 6.27 -4.04 0.37
CA ASN A 38 6.82 -5.25 1.00
C ASN A 38 7.56 -4.93 2.30
N VAL A 39 8.26 -3.78 2.36
CA VAL A 39 8.90 -3.32 3.61
C VAL A 39 7.85 -3.01 4.67
N ILE A 40 6.78 -2.27 4.36
CA ILE A 40 5.70 -1.98 5.33
C ILE A 40 5.01 -3.27 5.78
N GLU A 41 4.67 -4.14 4.84
CA GLU A 41 3.99 -5.40 5.10
C GLU A 41 4.79 -6.31 6.04
N ALA A 42 6.12 -6.35 5.90
CA ALA A 42 7.00 -7.07 6.82
C ALA A 42 7.15 -6.37 8.18
N LEU A 43 7.12 -5.03 8.21
CA LEU A 43 7.28 -4.23 9.43
C LEU A 43 6.05 -4.27 10.34
N LEU A 44 4.84 -4.32 9.81
CA LEU A 44 3.59 -4.38 10.59
C LEU A 44 3.56 -5.53 11.61
N PRO A 45 3.71 -6.81 11.21
CA PRO A 45 3.73 -7.94 12.13
C PRO A 45 4.94 -7.88 13.08
N SER A 46 6.10 -7.44 12.59
CA SER A 46 7.31 -7.30 13.42
C SER A 46 7.08 -6.31 14.57
N TRP A 47 6.54 -5.13 14.26
CA TRP A 47 6.21 -4.10 15.24
C TRP A 47 5.14 -4.58 16.22
N LEU A 48 4.05 -5.17 15.71
CA LEU A 48 2.97 -5.67 16.54
C LEU A 48 3.45 -6.77 17.49
N SER A 49 4.33 -7.66 17.02
CA SER A 49 4.90 -8.74 17.82
C SER A 49 5.80 -8.28 18.97
N LYS A 50 6.36 -7.06 18.89
CA LYS A 50 7.19 -6.45 19.93
C LYS A 50 6.36 -5.77 21.02
N ILE A 51 5.17 -5.27 20.66
CA ILE A 51 4.29 -4.55 21.58
C ILE A 51 3.34 -5.51 22.30
N ALA A 52 2.97 -6.62 21.67
CA ALA A 52 2.05 -7.60 22.23
C ALA A 52 2.66 -8.35 23.44
N LEU A 53 1.85 -8.51 24.50
CA LEU A 53 2.19 -9.38 25.63
C LEU A 53 2.35 -10.84 25.15
N PRO A 54 3.23 -11.63 25.77
CA PRO A 54 3.48 -13.02 25.34
C PRO A 54 2.22 -13.88 25.27
N SER A 55 1.26 -13.66 26.17
CA SER A 55 0.00 -14.42 26.27
C SER A 55 -1.00 -14.13 25.16
N VAL A 56 -0.94 -12.95 24.52
CA VAL A 56 -1.89 -12.53 23.46
C VAL A 56 -1.23 -12.35 22.10
N LYS A 57 0.04 -12.69 21.98
CA LYS A 57 0.84 -12.49 20.76
C LYS A 57 0.23 -13.17 19.53
N ALA A 58 -0.25 -14.42 19.69
CA ALA A 58 -0.92 -15.15 18.62
C ALA A 58 -2.22 -14.46 18.17
N THR A 59 -3.03 -13.99 19.11
CA THR A 59 -4.27 -13.26 18.84
C THR A 59 -4.00 -11.93 18.14
N ALA A 60 -3.01 -11.15 18.59
CA ALA A 60 -2.63 -9.89 17.97
C ALA A 60 -2.17 -10.09 16.51
N MET A 61 -1.33 -11.10 16.28
CA MET A 61 -0.89 -11.48 14.93
C MET A 61 -2.06 -11.94 14.04
N GLY A 62 -3.03 -12.67 14.60
CA GLY A 62 -4.26 -13.07 13.91
C GLY A 62 -5.12 -11.87 13.51
N VAL A 63 -5.33 -10.90 14.40
CA VAL A 63 -6.08 -9.67 14.10
C VAL A 63 -5.40 -8.85 13.00
N ASN A 64 -4.06 -8.78 13.00
CA ASN A 64 -3.31 -8.14 11.92
C ASN A 64 -3.55 -8.83 10.57
N ALA A 65 -3.47 -10.16 10.51
CA ALA A 65 -3.76 -10.91 9.28
C ALA A 65 -5.20 -10.70 8.80
N SER A 66 -6.20 -10.79 9.70
CA SER A 66 -7.61 -10.52 9.37
C SER A 66 -7.81 -9.11 8.84
N SER A 67 -7.14 -8.11 9.42
CA SER A 67 -7.21 -6.72 8.97
C SER A 67 -6.55 -6.54 7.59
N GLN A 68 -5.44 -7.23 7.32
CA GLN A 68 -4.80 -7.22 6.00
C GLN A 68 -5.68 -7.84 4.93
N PHE A 69 -6.32 -8.97 5.21
CA PHE A 69 -7.29 -9.58 4.29
C PHE A 69 -8.51 -8.69 4.06
N LEU A 70 -9.02 -8.05 5.12
CA LEU A 70 -10.13 -7.10 4.99
C LEU A 70 -9.75 -5.89 4.13
N GLY A 71 -8.54 -5.35 4.34
CA GLY A 71 -7.97 -4.29 3.52
C GLY A 71 -7.79 -4.69 2.06
N ALA A 72 -7.27 -5.89 1.80
CA ALA A 72 -7.12 -6.43 0.44
C ALA A 72 -8.50 -6.63 -0.23
N PHE A 73 -9.51 -7.05 0.52
CA PHE A 73 -10.88 -7.20 0.01
C PHE A 73 -11.48 -5.86 -0.42
N PHE A 74 -11.52 -4.87 0.47
CA PHE A 74 -12.05 -3.54 0.13
C PHE A 74 -11.20 -2.83 -0.92
N GLY A 75 -9.87 -2.95 -0.84
CA GLY A 75 -8.94 -2.45 -1.83
C GLY A 75 -9.18 -3.07 -3.21
N GLY A 76 -9.51 -4.37 -3.26
CA GLY A 76 -9.88 -5.06 -4.51
C GLY A 76 -11.19 -4.57 -5.10
N ILE A 77 -12.22 -4.35 -4.27
CA ILE A 77 -13.51 -3.79 -4.72
C ILE A 77 -13.33 -2.37 -5.26
N LEU A 78 -12.69 -1.49 -4.49
CA LEU A 78 -12.47 -0.10 -4.86
C LEU A 78 -11.53 0.00 -6.08
N GLY A 79 -10.46 -0.79 -6.11
CA GLY A 79 -9.54 -0.88 -7.25
C GLY A 79 -10.22 -1.37 -8.52
N GLY A 80 -11.11 -2.36 -8.41
CA GLY A 80 -11.93 -2.85 -9.53
C GLY A 80 -12.88 -1.78 -10.07
N GLN A 81 -13.53 -1.02 -9.19
CA GLN A 81 -14.37 0.11 -9.59
C GLN A 81 -13.56 1.22 -10.27
N LEU A 82 -12.36 1.53 -9.76
CA LEU A 82 -11.46 2.50 -10.38
C LEU A 82 -11.00 2.06 -11.77
N LEU A 83 -10.72 0.77 -11.98
CA LEU A 83 -10.37 0.22 -13.29
C LEU A 83 -11.55 0.25 -14.28
N ALA A 84 -12.79 0.16 -13.79
CA ALA A 84 -14.00 0.29 -14.62
C ALA A 84 -14.29 1.75 -15.01
N SER A 85 -13.68 2.74 -14.33
CA SER A 85 -13.82 4.14 -14.70
C SER A 85 -13.04 4.45 -15.99
N SER A 86 -13.59 5.30 -16.86
CA SER A 86 -13.01 5.58 -18.19
C SER A 86 -11.69 6.36 -18.17
N SER A 87 -11.20 6.79 -17.00
CA SER A 87 -10.03 7.67 -16.87
C SER A 87 -8.99 7.10 -15.91
N THR A 88 -7.97 6.42 -16.45
CA THR A 88 -6.83 5.87 -15.69
C THR A 88 -6.09 6.95 -14.87
N ASN A 89 -6.02 8.18 -15.38
CA ASN A 89 -5.45 9.33 -14.65
C ASN A 89 -6.16 9.58 -13.32
N VAL A 90 -7.49 9.55 -13.32
CA VAL A 90 -8.30 9.82 -12.13
C VAL A 90 -8.05 8.75 -11.07
N ALA A 91 -7.89 7.49 -11.50
CA ALA A 91 -7.55 6.40 -10.59
C ALA A 91 -6.21 6.65 -9.86
N TRP A 92 -5.15 7.04 -10.59
CA TRP A 92 -3.85 7.33 -9.97
C TRP A 92 -3.89 8.52 -9.02
N VAL A 93 -4.62 9.59 -9.36
CA VAL A 93 -4.77 10.77 -8.50
C VAL A 93 -5.51 10.44 -7.20
N ILE A 94 -6.57 9.63 -7.29
CA ILE A 94 -7.31 9.17 -6.10
C ILE A 94 -6.40 8.34 -5.19
N LEU A 95 -5.63 7.40 -5.75
CA LEU A 95 -4.69 6.59 -4.97
C LEU A 95 -3.60 7.44 -4.32
N LEU A 96 -3.08 8.44 -5.03
CA LEU A 96 -2.11 9.39 -4.48
C LEU A 96 -2.72 10.21 -3.32
N ALA A 97 -3.94 10.72 -3.49
CA ALA A 97 -4.62 11.49 -2.44
C ALA A 97 -4.83 10.65 -1.17
N LEU A 98 -5.25 9.40 -1.32
CA LEU A 98 -5.41 8.45 -0.20
C LEU A 98 -4.09 8.10 0.49
N ALA A 99 -2.96 8.13 -0.23
CA ALA A 99 -1.65 7.84 0.36
C ALA A 99 -1.04 9.03 1.12
N VAL A 100 -1.60 10.23 0.98
CA VAL A 100 -1.14 11.46 1.66
C VAL A 100 -1.92 11.72 2.95
N THR A 101 -3.16 11.23 3.04
CA THR A 101 -4.02 11.33 4.24
C THR A 101 -3.63 10.34 5.32
#